data_AF-A0AAV2S1Q9-F1
#
_entry.id   AF-A0AAV2S1Q9-F1
#
_cell.length_a   1.000
_cell.length_b   1.000
_cell.length_c   1.000
_cell.angle_alpha   90.00
_cell.angle_beta   90.00
_cell.angle_gamma   90.00
#
_symmetry.space_group_name_H-M   'P 1'
#
loop_
_entity.id
_entity.type
_entity.pdbx_description
1 polymer ?
#
loop_
_entity_poly.entity_id
_entity_poly.type
_entity_poly.pdbx_seq_one_letter_code
_entity_poly.pdbx_strand_id
1 'polypeptide(L)'
;LEGGFYSLSAPIWGMLTEKILHPILALQIGSIILFASYIIMGPAPFLPLSPSLILIIASLAMYGTGYGAVFVVAFNGLLNAAKDNGFPNNIETQGLVSGIFTSTFSFGMFTGSSVGGILLDNFGFRMGSLVPIVMLFTVSISPMIYMCCQLKSKMYTVKK
;
A
#
# COMPACT_ATOMS: atom_id res chain seq x y z
N LEU A 1 -14.46 4.90 8.59
CA LEU A 1 -14.74 3.54 8.06
C LEU A 1 -13.45 2.79 7.77
N GLU A 2 -12.55 3.38 6.98
CA GLU A 2 -11.25 2.81 6.58
C GLU A 2 -10.43 2.27 7.76
N GLY A 3 -10.22 3.09 8.80
CA GLY A 3 -9.46 2.70 9.99
C GLY A 3 -10.05 1.49 10.74
N GLY A 4 -11.37 1.29 10.68
CA GLY A 4 -12.02 0.12 11.28
C GLY A 4 -11.72 -1.17 10.51
N PHE A 5 -11.87 -1.13 9.18
CA PHE A 5 -11.53 -2.27 8.31
C PHE A 5 -10.03 -2.57 8.30
N TYR A 6 -9.19 -1.53 8.37
CA TYR A 6 -7.75 -1.65 8.61
C TYR A 6 -7.47 -2.42 9.91
N SER A 7 -8.08 -1.99 11.03
CA SER A 7 -7.83 -2.60 12.34
C SER A 7 -8.27 -4.07 12.40
N LEU A 8 -9.38 -4.41 11.74
CA LEU A 8 -9.88 -5.79 11.64
C LEU A 8 -9.01 -6.66 10.74
N SER A 9 -8.49 -6.11 9.65
CA SER A 9 -7.67 -6.86 8.68
C SER A 9 -6.19 -6.97 9.08
N ALA A 10 -5.69 -6.04 9.91
CA ALA A 10 -4.30 -6.02 10.36
C ALA A 10 -3.81 -7.35 10.97
N PRO A 11 -4.50 -7.99 11.95
CA PRO A 11 -4.06 -9.27 12.50
C PRO A 11 -4.11 -10.40 11.47
N ILE A 12 -5.11 -10.39 10.58
CA ILE A 12 -5.27 -11.40 9.53
C ILE A 12 -4.07 -11.37 8.58
N TRP A 13 -3.71 -10.19 8.08
CA TRP A 13 -2.57 -10.01 7.19
C TRP A 13 -1.24 -10.26 7.91
N GLY A 14 -1.11 -9.86 9.17
CA GLY A 14 0.07 -10.17 9.99
C GLY A 14 0.32 -11.68 10.08
N MET A 15 -0.69 -12.45 10.49
CA MET A 15 -0.60 -13.91 10.58
C MET A 15 -0.34 -14.58 9.24
N LEU A 16 -0.97 -14.07 8.16
CA LEU A 16 -0.84 -14.64 6.82
C LEU A 16 0.58 -14.50 6.27
N THR A 17 1.22 -13.36 6.54
CA THR A 17 2.58 -13.03 6.07
C THR A 17 3.66 -13.77 6.88
N GLU A 18 3.38 -14.09 8.13
CA GLU A 18 4.30 -14.83 8.99
C GLU A 18 4.29 -16.34 8.69
N LYS A 19 3.13 -16.91 8.32
CA LYS A 19 2.95 -18.37 8.22
C LYS A 19 2.84 -18.94 6.81
N ILE A 20 2.33 -18.19 5.84
CA ILE A 20 1.83 -18.78 4.57
C ILE A 20 2.41 -18.11 3.32
N LEU A 21 2.50 -16.77 3.31
CA LEU A 21 2.82 -16.01 2.09
C LEU A 21 4.14 -15.26 2.23
N HIS A 22 4.94 -15.29 1.16
CA HIS A 22 6.13 -14.45 1.08
C HIS A 22 5.71 -12.96 1.19
N PRO A 23 6.41 -12.12 1.98
CA PRO A 23 6.05 -10.72 2.21
C PRO A 23 5.80 -9.94 0.92
N ILE A 24 6.62 -10.17 -0.11
CA ILE A 24 6.47 -9.52 -1.42
C ILE A 24 5.16 -9.92 -2.13
N LEU A 25 4.71 -11.17 -2.00
CA LEU A 25 3.42 -11.62 -2.57
C LEU A 25 2.24 -10.99 -1.83
N ALA A 26 2.30 -10.90 -0.50
CA ALA A 26 1.28 -10.23 0.30
C ALA A 26 1.16 -8.73 -0.05
N LEU A 27 2.30 -8.05 -0.25
CA LEU A 27 2.35 -6.67 -0.76
C LEU A 27 1.71 -6.53 -2.15
N GLN A 28 1.98 -7.48 -3.05
CA GLN A 28 1.40 -7.47 -4.40
C GLN A 28 -0.13 -7.61 -4.35
N ILE A 29 -0.63 -8.57 -3.57
CA ILE A 29 -2.08 -8.80 -3.42
C ILE A 29 -2.75 -7.56 -2.82
N GLY A 30 -2.17 -6.98 -1.77
CA GLY A 30 -2.67 -5.75 -1.15
C GLY A 30 -2.72 -4.58 -2.14
N SER A 31 -1.67 -4.40 -2.94
CA SER A 31 -1.58 -3.32 -3.93
C SER A 31 -2.63 -3.46 -5.05
N ILE A 32 -2.91 -4.68 -5.50
CA ILE A 32 -3.97 -4.95 -6.50
C ILE A 32 -5.35 -4.62 -5.92
N ILE A 33 -5.62 -5.00 -4.67
CA ILE A 33 -6.88 -4.67 -3.98
C ILE A 33 -7.04 -3.16 -3.84
N LEU A 34 -5.97 -2.45 -3.48
CA LEU A 34 -5.96 -0.99 -3.38
C LEU A 34 -6.26 -0.31 -4.72
N PHE A 35 -5.61 -0.77 -5.79
CA PHE A 35 -5.83 -0.25 -7.14
C PHE A 35 -7.27 -0.47 -7.60
N ALA A 36 -7.81 -1.67 -7.40
CA ALA A 36 -9.22 -1.98 -7.71
C ALA A 36 -10.19 -1.10 -6.91
N SER A 37 -9.90 -0.87 -5.63
CA SER A 37 -10.73 -0.03 -4.75
C SER A 37 -10.78 1.42 -5.24
N TYR A 38 -9.65 1.99 -5.69
CA TYR A 38 -9.61 3.36 -6.19
C TYR A 38 -10.32 3.56 -7.53
N ILE A 39 -10.28 2.56 -8.43
CA ILE A 39 -11.05 2.58 -9.69
C ILE A 39 -12.55 2.63 -9.40
N ILE A 40 -13.00 1.94 -8.35
CA ILE A 40 -14.41 1.93 -7.93
C ILE A 40 -14.76 3.22 -7.19
N MET A 41 -13.86 3.75 -6.36
CA MET A 41 -14.10 4.93 -5.51
C MET A 41 -14.25 6.23 -6.31
N GLY A 42 -13.35 6.48 -7.26
CA GLY A 42 -13.51 7.55 -8.24
C GLY A 42 -14.04 6.91 -9.51
N PRO A 43 -15.36 6.92 -9.81
CA PRO A 43 -15.85 6.34 -11.05
C PRO A 43 -15.08 7.01 -12.18
N ALA A 44 -14.17 6.25 -12.80
CA ALA A 44 -13.29 6.74 -13.84
C ALA A 44 -14.17 7.46 -14.87
N PRO A 45 -13.71 8.54 -15.51
CA PRO A 45 -14.49 9.24 -16.54
C PRO A 45 -15.02 8.33 -17.68
N PHE A 46 -14.54 7.08 -17.74
CA PHE A 46 -14.97 6.00 -18.63
C PHE A 46 -16.16 5.15 -18.13
N LEU A 47 -16.55 5.17 -16.85
CA LEU A 47 -17.73 4.46 -16.36
C LEU A 47 -18.91 5.44 -16.17
N PRO A 48 -20.06 5.22 -16.84
CA PRO A 48 -21.28 6.01 -16.64
C PRO A 48 -22.01 5.58 -15.35
N LEU A 49 -21.29 5.45 -14.24
CA LEU A 49 -21.88 5.16 -12.93
C LEU A 49 -22.12 6.47 -12.18
N SER A 50 -23.36 6.68 -11.77
CA SER A 50 -23.70 7.73 -10.80
C SER A 50 -22.94 7.44 -9.49
N PRO A 51 -22.19 8.39 -8.91
CA PRO A 51 -21.53 8.18 -7.63
C PRO A 51 -22.60 7.95 -6.55
N SER A 52 -22.83 6.69 -6.22
CA SER A 52 -23.73 6.29 -5.14
C SER A 52 -22.94 6.18 -3.84
N LEU A 53 -23.51 6.70 -2.75
CA LEU A 53 -22.93 6.63 -1.41
C LEU A 53 -22.57 5.19 -1.01
N ILE A 54 -23.39 4.21 -1.43
CA ILE A 54 -23.18 2.78 -1.16
C ILE A 54 -21.90 2.28 -1.82
N LEU A 55 -21.63 2.73 -3.05
CA LEU A 55 -20.48 2.32 -3.83
C LEU A 55 -19.18 2.90 -3.25
N ILE A 56 -19.24 4.14 -2.76
CA ILE A 56 -18.14 4.78 -2.01
C ILE A 56 -17.87 4.01 -0.71
N ILE A 57 -18.91 3.71 0.08
CA ILE A 57 -18.78 2.95 1.34
C ILE A 57 -18.15 1.56 1.09
N ALA A 58 -18.61 0.85 0.06
CA ALA A 58 -18.05 -0.45 -0.30
C ALA A 58 -16.58 -0.34 -0.74
N SER A 59 -16.24 0.67 -1.56
CA SER A 59 -14.86 0.93 -1.97
C SER A 59 -13.94 1.29 -0.81
N LEU A 60 -14.43 2.05 0.19
CA LEU A 60 -13.70 2.40 1.40
C LEU A 60 -13.41 1.19 2.29
N ALA A 61 -14.36 0.25 2.36
CA ALA A 61 -14.18 -1.00 3.07
C ALA A 61 -13.08 -1.87 2.43
N MET A 62 -13.13 -2.01 1.09
CA MET A 62 -12.08 -2.72 0.34
C MET A 62 -10.72 -2.01 0.41
N TYR A 63 -10.73 -0.68 0.36
CA TYR A 63 -9.51 0.13 0.51
C TYR A 63 -8.87 -0.11 1.88
N GLY A 64 -9.66 -0.11 2.96
CA GLY A 64 -9.16 -0.36 4.31
C GLY A 64 -8.50 -1.73 4.47
N THR A 65 -9.04 -2.78 3.84
CA THR A 65 -8.45 -4.13 3.91
C THR A 65 -7.16 -4.26 3.09
N GLY A 66 -7.10 -3.64 1.91
CA GLY A 66 -5.88 -3.60 1.10
C GLY A 66 -4.78 -2.73 1.73
N TYR A 67 -5.17 -1.59 2.31
CA TYR A 67 -4.27 -0.67 2.99
C TYR A 67 -3.63 -1.33 4.21
N GLY A 68 -4.41 -2.08 4.99
CA GLY A 68 -3.90 -2.88 6.10
C GLY A 68 -2.87 -3.92 5.69
N ALA A 69 -3.10 -4.61 4.58
CA ALA A 69 -2.14 -5.57 4.04
C ALA A 69 -0.80 -4.89 3.72
N VAL A 70 -0.83 -3.81 2.92
CA VAL A 70 0.38 -3.13 2.47
C VAL A 70 1.13 -2.51 3.64
N PHE A 71 0.41 -1.84 4.54
CA PHE A 71 0.99 -1.15 5.69
C PHE A 71 1.68 -2.11 6.64
N VAL A 72 0.99 -3.18 7.07
CA VAL A 72 1.54 -4.17 8.02
C VAL A 72 2.73 -4.89 7.41
N VAL A 73 2.65 -5.29 6.14
CA VAL A 73 3.74 -6.03 5.50
C VAL A 73 4.94 -5.14 5.20
N ALA A 74 4.74 -3.89 4.78
CA ALA A 74 5.83 -2.95 4.56
C ALA A 74 6.57 -2.63 5.87
N PHE A 75 5.83 -2.40 6.95
CA PHE A 75 6.41 -2.13 8.26
C PHE A 75 7.23 -3.31 8.79
N ASN A 76 6.67 -4.52 8.75
CA ASN A 76 7.38 -5.73 9.15
C ASN A 76 8.57 -6.03 8.23
N GLY A 77 8.44 -5.76 6.93
CA GLY A 77 9.52 -5.90 5.96
C GLY A 77 10.71 -4.98 6.27
N LEU A 78 10.44 -3.72 6.60
CA LEU A 78 11.48 -2.77 7.00
C LEU A 78 12.16 -3.16 8.32
N LEU A 79 11.37 -3.63 9.30
CA LEU A 79 11.91 -4.14 10.56
C LEU A 79 12.81 -5.37 10.35
N ASN A 80 12.37 -6.33 9.53
CA ASN A 80 13.16 -7.52 9.25
C ASN A 80 14.42 -7.18 8.46
N ALA A 81 14.33 -6.27 7.48
CA ALA A 81 15.49 -5.78 6.76
C ALA A 81 16.51 -5.11 7.70
N ALA A 82 16.07 -4.32 8.69
CA ALA A 82 16.98 -3.74 9.68
C ALA A 82 17.69 -4.84 10.49
N LYS A 83 16.97 -5.87 10.94
CA LYS A 83 17.55 -7.01 11.66
C LYS A 83 18.58 -7.78 10.80
N ASP A 84 18.26 -8.03 9.54
CA ASP A 84 19.14 -8.74 8.60
C ASP A 84 20.43 -7.97 8.30
N ASN A 85 20.39 -6.63 8.41
CA ASN A 85 21.56 -5.76 8.26
C ASN A 85 22.36 -5.56 9.57
N GLY A 86 22.08 -6.36 10.61
CA GLY A 86 22.86 -6.38 11.85
C GLY A 86 22.40 -5.42 12.94
N PHE A 87 21.23 -4.79 12.79
CA PHE A 87 20.66 -3.99 13.87
C PHE A 87 20.10 -4.88 15.00
N PRO A 88 20.32 -4.52 16.28
CA PRO A 88 19.82 -5.30 17.41
C PRO A 88 18.29 -5.28 17.43
N ASN A 89 17.66 -6.42 17.77
CA ASN A 89 16.22 -6.51 17.95
C ASN A 89 15.79 -5.95 19.31
N ASN A 90 15.99 -4.66 19.51
CA ASN A 90 15.63 -3.92 20.71
C ASN A 90 14.58 -2.84 20.39
N ILE A 91 14.03 -2.24 21.45
CA ILE A 91 13.01 -1.18 21.34
C ILE A 91 13.57 0.04 20.60
N GLU A 92 14.88 0.28 20.68
CA GLU A 92 15.55 1.38 19.98
C GLU A 92 15.49 1.22 18.46
N THR A 93 15.82 0.04 17.92
CA THR A 93 15.71 -0.24 16.47
C THR A 93 14.27 -0.16 15.99
N GLN A 94 13.33 -0.69 16.77
CA GLN A 94 11.91 -0.58 16.44
C GLN A 94 11.43 0.88 16.45
N GLY A 95 11.89 1.65 17.45
CA GLY A 95 11.66 3.10 17.55
C GLY A 95 12.21 3.84 16.34
N LEU A 96 13.45 3.56 15.92
CA LEU A 96 14.07 4.16 14.75
C LEU A 96 13.30 3.84 13.45
N VAL A 97 12.98 2.57 13.22
CA VAL A 97 12.24 2.13 12.04
C VAL A 97 10.84 2.76 12.01
N SER A 98 10.14 2.78 13.14
CA SER A 98 8.82 3.42 13.25
C SER A 98 8.87 4.92 13.06
N GLY A 99 9.93 5.59 13.54
CA GLY A 99 10.17 7.01 13.30
C GLY A 99 10.32 7.29 11.81
N ILE A 100 11.24 6.62 11.13
CA ILE A 100 11.49 6.80 9.69
C ILE A 100 10.23 6.49 8.87
N PHE A 101 9.55 5.38 9.19
CA PHE A 101 8.33 4.97 8.51
C PHE A 101 7.21 6.01 8.68
N THR A 102 6.98 6.49 9.91
CA THR A 102 5.94 7.49 10.21
C THR A 102 6.28 8.85 9.60
N SER A 103 7.55 9.28 9.65
CA SER A 103 7.98 10.54 9.01
C SER A 103 7.76 10.52 7.50
N THR A 104 8.11 9.41 6.84
CA THR A 104 7.87 9.22 5.41
C THR A 104 6.37 9.22 5.10
N PHE A 105 5.58 8.56 5.95
CA PHE A 105 4.14 8.51 5.82
C PHE A 105 3.50 9.90 5.98
N SER A 106 3.89 10.68 7.00
CA SER A 106 3.43 12.05 7.22
C SER A 106 3.81 12.97 6.05
N PHE A 107 5.00 12.81 5.49
CA PHE A 107 5.44 13.56 4.31
C PHE A 107 4.58 13.23 3.08
N GLY A 108 4.25 11.96 2.88
CA GLY A 108 3.34 11.51 1.82
C GLY A 108 1.93 12.07 1.99
N MET A 109 1.37 12.05 3.21
CA MET A 109 0.05 12.62 3.49
C MET A 109 0.00 14.13 3.26
N PHE A 110 1.03 14.85 3.69
CA PHE A 110 1.15 16.29 3.44
C PHE A 110 1.17 16.58 1.94
N THR A 111 2.08 15.95 1.21
CA THR A 111 2.24 16.14 -0.24
C THR A 111 0.97 15.75 -1.00
N GLY A 112 0.37 14.61 -0.64
CA GLY A 112 -0.87 14.12 -1.25
C GLY A 112 -2.05 15.07 -1.05
N SER A 113 -2.17 15.64 0.15
CA SER A 113 -3.22 16.61 0.48
C SER A 113 -3.02 17.95 -0.24
N SER A 114 -1.78 18.47 -0.26
CA SER A 114 -1.44 19.71 -0.97
C SER A 114 -1.69 19.61 -2.48
N VAL A 115 -1.20 18.53 -3.11
CA VAL A 115 -1.42 18.29 -4.55
C VAL A 115 -2.90 18.04 -4.83
N GLY A 116 -3.58 17.26 -3.99
CA GLY A 116 -5.00 16.94 -4.12
C GLY A 116 -5.90 18.19 -4.07
N GLY A 117 -5.61 19.14 -3.18
CA GLY A 117 -6.34 20.41 -3.10
C GLY A 117 -6.19 21.25 -4.36
N ILE A 118 -4.95 21.44 -4.82
CA ILE A 118 -4.65 22.20 -6.07
C ILE A 118 -5.34 21.55 -7.27
N LEU A 119 -5.32 20.21 -7.35
CA LEU A 119 -5.98 19.48 -8.42
C LEU A 119 -7.49 19.65 -8.40
N LEU A 120 -8.09 19.61 -7.21
CA LEU A 120 -9.53 19.77 -7.04
C LEU A 120 -9.99 21.16 -7.46
N ASP A 121 -9.22 22.20 -7.09
CA ASP A 121 -9.54 23.60 -7.38
C ASP A 121 -9.42 23.92 -8.88
N ASN A 122 -8.47 23.31 -9.60
CA ASN A 122 -8.20 23.64 -11.00
C ASN A 122 -8.86 22.70 -12.02
N PHE A 123 -8.90 21.39 -11.74
CA PHE A 123 -9.32 20.36 -12.69
C PHE A 123 -10.61 19.62 -12.28
N GLY A 124 -11.13 19.92 -11.09
CA GLY A 124 -12.30 19.26 -10.52
C GLY A 124 -12.06 17.79 -10.16
N PHE A 125 -13.05 17.20 -9.47
CA PHE A 125 -12.92 15.86 -8.87
C PHE A 125 -12.65 14.75 -9.90
N ARG A 126 -13.21 14.87 -11.12
CA ARG A 126 -13.17 13.80 -12.12
C ARG A 126 -11.80 13.63 -12.80
N MET A 127 -11.09 14.71 -13.08
CA MET A 127 -9.71 14.63 -13.54
C MET A 127 -8.74 14.48 -12.37
N GLY A 128 -9.10 15.03 -11.20
CA GLY A 128 -8.30 14.90 -9.99
C GLY A 128 -8.16 13.46 -9.50
N SER A 129 -9.17 12.61 -9.70
CA SER A 129 -9.14 11.20 -9.32
C SER A 129 -8.20 10.32 -10.17
N LEU A 130 -7.77 10.79 -11.34
CA LEU A 130 -6.81 10.05 -12.18
C LEU A 130 -5.40 10.03 -11.57
N VAL A 131 -5.01 11.10 -10.87
CA VAL A 131 -3.68 11.21 -10.25
C VAL A 131 -3.43 10.13 -9.19
N PRO A 132 -4.31 9.89 -8.20
CA PRO A 132 -4.11 8.81 -7.25
C PRO A 132 -4.14 7.42 -7.91
N ILE A 133 -4.93 7.23 -8.98
CA ILE A 133 -4.93 5.97 -9.75
C ILE A 133 -3.55 5.73 -10.39
N VAL A 134 -2.96 6.75 -11.03
CA VAL A 134 -1.61 6.66 -11.62
C VAL A 134 -0.56 6.40 -10.54
N MET A 135 -0.63 7.09 -9.40
CA MET A 135 0.29 6.83 -8.28
C MET A 135 0.19 5.39 -7.78
N LEU A 136 -1.02 4.87 -7.58
CA LEU A 136 -1.22 3.47 -7.14
C LEU A 136 -0.76 2.45 -8.17
N PHE A 137 -0.89 2.76 -9.45
CA PHE A 137 -0.35 1.93 -10.52
C PHE A 137 1.18 1.83 -10.43
N THR A 138 1.87 2.96 -10.23
CA THR A 138 3.33 2.95 -10.02
C THR A 138 3.73 2.17 -8.77
N VAL A 139 2.99 2.32 -7.68
CA VAL A 139 3.23 1.57 -6.44
C VAL A 139 3.04 0.08 -6.65
N SER A 140 2.01 -0.34 -7.39
CA SER A 140 1.72 -1.76 -7.68
C SER A 140 2.79 -2.43 -8.55
N ILE A 141 3.50 -1.67 -9.37
CA ILE A 141 4.61 -2.17 -10.20
C ILE A 141 5.85 -2.42 -9.36
N SER A 142 6.11 -1.62 -8.32
CA SER A 142 7.35 -1.72 -7.53
C SER A 142 7.58 -3.09 -6.86
N PRO A 143 6.64 -3.71 -6.11
CA PRO A 143 6.82 -5.05 -5.57
C PRO A 143 6.91 -6.11 -6.68
N MET A 144 6.27 -5.89 -7.83
CA MET A 144 6.33 -6.80 -8.96
C MET A 144 7.74 -6.85 -9.58
N ILE A 145 8.36 -5.68 -9.79
CA ILE A 145 9.76 -5.57 -10.24
C ILE A 145 10.70 -6.21 -9.22
N TYR A 146 10.50 -5.93 -7.93
CA TYR A 146 11.31 -6.53 -6.86
C TYR A 146 11.21 -8.06 -6.86
N MET A 147 10.01 -8.62 -7.09
CA MET A 147 9.80 -10.06 -7.20
C MET A 147 10.52 -10.64 -8.42
N CYS A 148 10.44 -9.98 -9.59
CA CYS A 148 11.18 -10.39 -10.78
C CYS A 148 12.71 -10.34 -10.57
N CYS A 149 13.22 -9.32 -9.88
CA CYS A 149 14.64 -9.20 -9.54
C CYS A 149 15.10 -10.29 -8.55
N GLN A 150 14.28 -10.60 -7.54
CA GLN A 150 14.59 -11.66 -6.58
C GLN A 150 14.56 -13.07 -7.20
N LEU A 151 13.63 -13.33 -8.11
CA LEU A 151 13.61 -14.59 -8.88
C LEU A 151 14.88 -14.76 -9.71
N LYS A 152 15.34 -13.69 -10.36
CA LYS A 152 16.59 -13.71 -11.14
C LYS A 152 17.83 -13.92 -10.27
N SER A 153 17.86 -13.31 -9.09
CA SER A 153 18.94 -13.48 -8.09
C SER A 153 19.03 -14.93 -7.60
N LYS A 154 17.90 -15.53 -7.19
CA LYS A 154 17.85 -16.90 -6.66
C LYS A 154 18.25 -17.96 -7.69
N MET A 155 17.98 -17.72 -8.98
CA MET A 155 18.45 -18.58 -10.08
C MET A 155 19.97 -18.49 -10.31
N TYR A 156 20.61 -17.38 -9.96
CA TYR A 156 22.05 -17.19 -10.13
C TYR A 156 22.85 -17.92 -9.04
N THR A 157 22.32 -17.99 -7.82
CA THR A 157 22.97 -18.66 -6.68
C THR A 157 22.91 -20.19 -6.77
N VAL A 158 21.90 -20.76 -7.44
CA VAL A 158 21.77 -22.23 -7.62
C VAL A 158 22.70 -22.77 -8.72
N LYS A 159 23.30 -21.90 -9.53
CA LYS A 159 24.25 -22.28 -10.58
C LYS A 159 25.73 -22.23 -10.15
N LYS A 160 26.04 -21.90 -8.89
CA LYS A 160 27.37 -22.00 -8.29
C LYS A 160 27.43 -23.19 -7.34
#